data_AF-A0A960PS65-F1
#
_entry.id   AF-A0A960PS65-F1
#
_cell.length_a   1.000
_cell.length_b   1.000
_cell.length_c   1.000
_cell.angle_alpha   90.00
_cell.angle_beta   90.00
_cell.angle_gamma   90.00
#
_symmetry.space_group_name_H-M   'P 1'
#
loop_
_entity.id
_entity.type
_entity.pdbx_description
1 polymer ?
#
loop_
_entity_poly.entity_id
_entity_poly.type
_entity_poly.pdbx_seq_one_letter_code
_entity_poly.pdbx_strand_id
1 'polypeptide(L)'
;MSLRAAEPGSHTVGRETWEVTVPYAELAFELRPRLAALARGRWLERMEEVLDDFDLPGRHVQLKRLELDLGRVAVGDLETEVERRLEGELRRVLGEVLEGLDGGPRDPEAPLGASAGAEVPAGSALPEGRILSAEEVRLELFEHCLLRGRRPSWAPRRTPGLSDQLLEIVESVPGGLEAVVRRQGRHRRVLQRLAAQLSPEAFRALLHVLEPQHAALLVAYLLDVGEAHRAEPLLPMGDRELERTLGFLTLSFLVTERGSRFNRKSYVRSLVAGLGRARGLTYEEILRAFGRCLLAEEKR
;
A
#
# COMPACT_ATOMS: atom_id res chain seq x y z
N MET A 1 12.42 -22.73 23.13
CA MET A 1 11.78 -21.75 22.23
C MET A 1 10.48 -22.36 21.77
N SER A 2 9.36 -21.80 22.21
CA SER A 2 8.03 -22.31 21.86
C SER A 2 7.64 -21.74 20.50
N LEU A 3 7.88 -22.52 19.44
CA LEU A 3 7.40 -22.24 18.08
C LEU A 3 5.88 -22.46 18.10
N ARG A 4 5.11 -21.37 18.19
CA ARG A 4 3.69 -21.44 17.84
C ARG A 4 3.60 -21.72 16.35
N ALA A 5 2.82 -22.72 15.98
CA ALA A 5 2.54 -23.07 14.59
C ALA A 5 2.07 -21.81 13.83
N ALA A 6 2.69 -21.55 12.68
CA ALA A 6 2.26 -20.53 11.74
C ALA A 6 0.80 -20.75 11.35
N GLU A 7 0.03 -19.68 11.15
CA GLU A 7 -1.31 -19.82 10.57
C GLU A 7 -1.16 -20.28 9.11
N PRO A 8 -1.86 -21.34 8.68
CA PRO A 8 -1.74 -21.83 7.30
C PRO A 8 -2.10 -20.73 6.30
N GLY A 9 -1.17 -20.44 5.38
CA GLY A 9 -1.32 -19.41 4.35
C GLY A 9 -0.71 -18.04 4.69
N SER A 10 0.37 -17.99 5.49
CA SER A 10 1.14 -16.77 5.75
C SER A 10 1.96 -16.28 4.55
N HIS A 11 2.16 -17.14 3.55
CA HIS A 11 2.94 -16.84 2.35
C HIS A 11 2.05 -16.61 1.12
N THR A 12 2.61 -15.95 0.10
CA THR A 12 1.93 -15.73 -1.19
C THR A 12 2.92 -15.88 -2.33
N VAL A 13 2.71 -16.88 -3.18
CA VAL A 13 3.50 -17.09 -4.40
C VAL A 13 2.81 -16.40 -5.57
N GLY A 14 3.45 -15.37 -6.14
CA GLY A 14 2.86 -14.59 -7.23
C GLY A 14 2.86 -15.33 -8.57
N ARG A 15 3.97 -16.00 -8.90
CA ARG A 15 4.11 -16.80 -10.12
C ARG A 15 5.12 -17.91 -9.88
N GLU A 16 4.73 -19.11 -10.27
CA GLU A 16 5.57 -20.29 -10.31
C GLU A 16 5.84 -20.66 -11.77
N THR A 17 7.06 -21.08 -12.10
CA THR A 17 7.44 -21.47 -13.46
C THR A 17 8.37 -22.66 -13.39
N TRP A 18 7.99 -23.73 -14.08
CA TRP A 18 8.76 -24.96 -14.19
C TRP A 18 9.42 -25.01 -15.57
N GLU A 19 10.75 -24.91 -15.61
CA GLU A 19 11.54 -25.07 -16.83
C GLU A 19 12.14 -26.47 -16.86
N VAL A 20 11.74 -27.26 -17.85
CA VAL A 20 12.20 -28.65 -18.00
C VAL A 20 12.80 -28.85 -19.37
N THR A 21 14.05 -29.29 -19.40
CA THR A 21 14.74 -29.68 -20.63
C THR A 21 14.68 -31.18 -20.79
N VAL A 22 14.16 -31.64 -21.93
CA VAL A 22 14.09 -33.06 -22.29
C VAL A 22 14.94 -33.37 -23.53
N PRO A 23 15.45 -34.60 -23.69
CA PRO A 23 16.32 -34.96 -24.80
C PRO A 23 15.62 -35.01 -26.16
N TYR A 24 14.30 -35.23 -26.21
CA TYR A 24 13.52 -35.33 -27.45
C TYR A 24 12.07 -34.87 -27.24
N ALA A 25 11.43 -34.46 -28.34
CA ALA A 25 10.15 -33.73 -28.30
C ALA A 25 8.97 -34.61 -27.86
N GLU A 26 8.97 -35.89 -28.21
CA GLU A 26 7.91 -36.85 -27.88
C GLU A 26 7.75 -36.99 -26.36
N LEU A 27 8.88 -37.07 -25.64
CA LEU A 27 8.89 -37.10 -24.19
C LEU A 27 8.35 -35.81 -23.57
N ALA A 28 8.53 -34.66 -24.22
CA ALA A 28 7.96 -33.40 -23.75
C ALA A 28 6.42 -33.46 -23.75
N PHE A 29 5.83 -34.01 -24.82
CA PHE A 29 4.38 -34.15 -24.95
C PHE A 29 3.81 -35.12 -23.91
N GLU A 30 4.52 -36.22 -23.63
CA GLU A 30 4.12 -37.19 -22.62
C GLU A 30 4.23 -36.65 -21.19
N LEU A 31 5.34 -35.96 -20.87
CA LEU A 31 5.61 -35.50 -19.51
C LEU A 31 4.85 -34.23 -19.12
N ARG A 32 4.53 -33.35 -20.07
CA ARG A 32 3.85 -32.07 -19.78
C ARG A 32 2.56 -32.21 -18.94
N PRO A 33 1.58 -33.07 -19.27
CA PRO A 33 0.38 -33.20 -18.45
C PRO A 33 0.68 -33.79 -17.06
N ARG A 34 1.64 -34.72 -16.97
CA ARG A 34 2.08 -35.34 -15.72
C ARG A 34 2.76 -34.34 -14.79
N LEU A 35 3.73 -33.58 -15.31
CA LEU A 35 4.41 -32.49 -14.59
C LEU A 35 3.41 -31.42 -14.12
N ALA A 36 2.47 -31.04 -14.98
CA ALA A 36 1.46 -30.04 -14.63
C ALA A 36 0.52 -30.52 -13.50
N ALA A 37 0.23 -31.82 -13.43
CA ALA A 37 -0.57 -32.40 -12.35
C ALA A 37 0.22 -32.45 -11.03
N LEU A 38 1.51 -32.83 -11.07
CA LEU A 38 2.38 -32.86 -9.90
C LEU A 38 2.64 -31.47 -9.34
N ALA A 39 2.95 -30.51 -10.22
CA ALA A 39 3.15 -29.12 -9.86
C ALA A 39 1.94 -28.51 -9.16
N ARG A 40 0.71 -28.77 -9.63
CA ARG A 40 -0.52 -28.23 -9.03
C ARG A 40 -1.02 -28.98 -7.79
N GLY A 41 -0.44 -30.13 -7.49
CA GLY A 41 -0.83 -30.96 -6.35
C GLY A 41 0.34 -31.10 -5.40
N ARG A 42 0.94 -32.30 -5.42
CA ARG A 42 1.96 -32.73 -4.45
C ARG A 42 3.14 -31.78 -4.29
N TRP A 43 3.67 -31.22 -5.37
CA TRP A 43 4.84 -30.32 -5.28
C TRP A 43 4.48 -28.95 -4.71
N LEU A 44 3.28 -28.43 -5.04
CA LEU A 44 2.78 -27.19 -4.43
C LEU A 44 2.58 -27.38 -2.93
N GLU A 45 1.88 -28.44 -2.51
CA GLU A 45 1.68 -28.75 -1.09
C GLU A 45 3.02 -28.83 -0.34
N ARG A 46 4.01 -29.51 -0.92
CA ARG A 46 5.34 -29.62 -0.32
C ARG A 46 6.08 -28.28 -0.26
N MET A 47 5.94 -27.43 -1.27
CA MET A 47 6.51 -26.09 -1.27
C MET A 47 5.85 -25.21 -0.20
N GLU A 48 4.52 -25.26 -0.06
CA GLU A 48 3.77 -24.53 0.96
C GLU A 48 4.22 -24.93 2.37
N GLU A 49 4.37 -26.23 2.64
CA GLU A 49 4.90 -26.75 3.91
C GLU A 49 6.28 -26.17 4.24
N VAL A 50 7.20 -26.19 3.26
CA VAL A 50 8.55 -25.64 3.46
C VAL A 50 8.48 -24.13 3.69
N LEU A 51 7.67 -23.38 2.94
CA LEU A 51 7.55 -21.94 3.12
C LEU A 51 6.99 -21.57 4.50
N ASP A 52 6.02 -22.34 5.00
CA ASP A 52 5.44 -22.15 6.33
C ASP A 52 6.47 -22.42 7.45
N ASP A 53 7.40 -23.37 7.25
CA ASP A 53 8.51 -23.63 8.20
C ASP A 53 9.47 -22.44 8.34
N PHE A 54 9.57 -21.58 7.33
CA PHE A 54 10.39 -20.38 7.33
C PHE A 54 9.61 -19.11 7.71
N ASP A 55 8.39 -19.24 8.22
CA ASP A 55 7.62 -18.09 8.71
C ASP A 55 8.35 -17.42 9.89
N LEU A 56 8.48 -16.10 9.81
CA LEU A 56 9.13 -15.28 10.83
C LEU A 56 8.07 -14.40 11.50
N PRO A 57 7.63 -14.73 12.72
CA PRO A 57 6.54 -14.00 13.37
C PRO A 57 6.78 -12.49 13.44
N GLY A 58 5.83 -11.71 12.93
CA GLY A 58 5.88 -10.24 12.92
C GLY A 58 6.80 -9.62 11.86
N ARG A 59 7.47 -10.45 11.05
CA ARG A 59 8.29 -10.04 9.91
C ARG A 59 7.64 -10.51 8.62
N HIS A 60 7.91 -9.80 7.54
CA HIS A 60 7.46 -10.15 6.21
C HIS A 60 8.64 -10.22 5.27
N VAL A 61 8.89 -11.40 4.73
CA VAL A 61 9.98 -11.62 3.78
C VAL A 61 9.43 -11.44 2.38
N GLN A 62 9.91 -10.41 1.69
CA GLN A 62 9.56 -10.17 0.29
C GLN A 62 10.76 -10.55 -0.58
N LEU A 63 10.59 -11.58 -1.40
CA LEU A 63 11.55 -11.99 -2.42
C LEU A 63 11.00 -11.65 -3.80
N LYS A 64 11.78 -10.95 -4.64
CA LYS A 64 11.34 -10.62 -6.00
C LYS A 64 11.30 -11.84 -6.92
N ARG A 65 12.26 -12.74 -6.75
CA ARG A 65 12.43 -13.95 -7.55
C ARG A 65 13.20 -14.96 -6.72
N LEU A 66 12.85 -16.23 -6.84
CA LEU A 66 13.60 -17.35 -6.29
C LEU A 66 13.81 -18.36 -7.42
N GLU A 67 15.06 -18.77 -7.65
CA GLU A 67 15.40 -19.76 -8.65
C GLU A 67 15.97 -21.00 -7.96
N LEU A 68 15.45 -22.18 -8.32
CA LEU A 68 15.88 -23.45 -7.78
C LEU A 68 16.34 -24.33 -8.93
N ASP A 69 17.60 -24.78 -8.88
CA ASP A 69 18.11 -25.78 -9.80
C ASP A 69 17.96 -27.18 -9.19
N LEU A 70 17.03 -27.97 -9.74
CA LEU A 70 16.76 -29.34 -9.29
C LEU A 70 17.65 -30.38 -10.01
N GLY A 71 18.49 -29.92 -10.94
CA GLY A 71 19.40 -30.74 -11.71
C GLY A 71 18.70 -31.77 -12.60
N ARG A 72 19.42 -32.86 -12.91
CA ARG A 72 18.94 -33.93 -13.78
C ARG A 72 18.20 -35.00 -12.98
N VAL A 73 17.00 -35.37 -13.43
CA VAL A 73 16.16 -36.38 -12.79
C VAL A 73 15.79 -37.47 -13.80
N ALA A 74 15.83 -38.73 -13.37
CA ALA A 74 15.40 -39.86 -14.19
C ALA A 74 13.86 -39.90 -14.29
N VAL A 75 13.34 -40.18 -15.49
CA VAL A 75 11.89 -40.17 -15.74
C VAL A 75 11.12 -41.20 -14.89
N GLY A 76 11.77 -42.33 -14.55
CA GLY A 76 11.16 -43.40 -13.74
C GLY A 76 10.87 -43.00 -12.30
N ASP A 77 11.69 -42.12 -11.72
CA ASP A 77 11.61 -41.69 -10.31
C ASP A 77 11.24 -40.20 -10.18
N LEU A 78 10.66 -39.64 -11.23
CA LEU A 78 10.41 -38.21 -11.37
C LEU A 78 9.65 -37.62 -10.17
N GLU A 79 8.58 -38.27 -9.74
CA GLU A 79 7.73 -37.81 -8.63
C GLU A 79 8.54 -37.62 -7.35
N THR A 80 9.21 -38.70 -6.93
CA THR A 80 9.88 -38.79 -5.64
C THR A 80 11.16 -37.97 -5.62
N GLU A 81 11.94 -38.03 -6.70
CA GLU A 81 13.24 -37.36 -6.75
C GLU A 81 13.11 -35.84 -6.94
N VAL A 82 12.16 -35.36 -7.74
CA VAL A 82 11.90 -33.92 -7.85
C VAL A 82 11.39 -33.36 -6.52
N GLU A 83 10.46 -34.05 -5.86
CA GLU A 83 9.93 -33.60 -4.57
C GLU A 83 11.01 -33.53 -3.49
N ARG A 84 11.82 -34.58 -3.36
CA ARG A 84 12.94 -34.62 -2.41
C ARG A 84 13.96 -33.51 -2.68
N ARG A 85 14.30 -33.26 -3.95
CA ARG A 85 15.23 -32.18 -4.32
C ARG A 85 14.62 -30.80 -4.17
N LEU A 86 13.36 -30.61 -4.52
CA LEU A 86 12.62 -29.37 -4.34
C LEU A 86 12.65 -28.96 -2.86
N GLU A 87 12.30 -29.89 -1.96
CA GLU A 87 12.34 -29.63 -0.53
C GLU A 87 13.75 -29.26 -0.06
N GLY A 88 14.75 -30.07 -0.41
CA GLY A 88 16.14 -29.85 0.02
C GLY A 88 16.72 -28.54 -0.47
N GLU A 89 16.57 -28.25 -1.77
CA GLU A 89 17.10 -27.02 -2.38
C GLU A 89 16.32 -25.79 -1.93
N LEU A 90 14.98 -25.86 -1.82
CA LEU A 90 14.18 -24.74 -1.32
C LEU A 90 14.59 -24.39 0.12
N ARG A 91 14.74 -25.39 1.01
CA ARG A 91 15.21 -25.17 2.39
C ARG A 91 16.61 -24.55 2.42
N ARG A 92 17.54 -25.07 1.60
CA ARG A 92 18.91 -24.57 1.52
C ARG A 92 18.95 -23.11 1.06
N VAL A 93 18.31 -22.81 -0.08
CA VAL A 93 18.34 -21.46 -0.67
C VAL A 93 17.60 -20.46 0.23
N LEU A 94 16.44 -20.81 0.80
CA LEU A 94 15.75 -19.92 1.75
C LEU A 94 16.59 -19.64 3.00
N GLY A 95 17.26 -20.66 3.56
CA GLY A 95 18.18 -20.48 4.69
C GLY A 95 19.30 -19.49 4.37
N GLU A 96 20.01 -19.69 3.26
CA GLU A 96 21.09 -18.79 2.81
C GLU A 96 20.60 -17.34 2.59
N VAL A 97 19.40 -17.18 2.03
CA VAL A 97 18.80 -15.88 1.77
C VAL A 97 18.44 -15.17 3.07
N LEU A 98 17.79 -15.86 4.00
CA LEU A 98 17.35 -15.25 5.26
C LEU A 98 18.55 -14.88 6.14
N GLU A 99 19.58 -15.73 6.21
CA GLU A 99 20.83 -15.41 6.90
C GLU A 99 21.51 -14.17 6.29
N GLY A 100 21.53 -14.07 4.96
CA GLY A 100 22.07 -12.91 4.25
C GLY A 100 21.27 -11.62 4.50
N LEU A 101 19.96 -11.72 4.70
CA LEU A 101 19.08 -10.57 4.94
C LEU A 101 19.08 -10.10 6.41
N ASP A 102 19.31 -11.00 7.37
CA ASP A 102 19.40 -10.68 8.80
C ASP A 102 20.75 -10.06 9.22
N GLY A 103 21.81 -10.24 8.41
CA GLY A 103 23.19 -9.87 8.74
C GLY A 103 23.61 -8.39 8.59
N GLY A 104 22.70 -7.45 8.28
CA GLY A 104 23.06 -6.04 8.04
C GLY A 104 22.53 -5.07 9.12
N PRO A 105 23.35 -4.18 9.70
CA PRO A 105 22.84 -3.12 10.58
C PRO A 105 21.98 -2.16 9.75
N ARG A 106 20.70 -2.03 10.11
CA ARG A 106 19.79 -1.04 9.54
C ARG A 106 19.88 0.24 10.34
N ASP A 107 20.41 1.30 9.73
CA ASP A 107 20.27 2.65 10.25
C ASP A 107 18.78 3.03 10.30
N PRO A 108 18.22 3.36 11.48
CA PRO A 108 16.81 3.66 11.65
C PRO A 108 16.36 4.98 10.99
N GLU A 109 17.30 5.78 10.48
CA GLU A 109 17.02 7.07 9.80
C GLU A 109 17.07 6.98 8.27
N ALA A 110 17.35 5.81 7.69
CA ALA A 110 17.35 5.65 6.24
C ALA A 110 15.91 5.79 5.68
N PRO A 111 15.68 6.61 4.63
CA PRO A 111 14.36 6.76 4.02
C PRO A 111 13.75 5.39 3.66
N LEU A 112 12.44 5.22 3.87
CA LEU A 112 11.65 4.11 3.31
C LEU A 112 11.89 4.07 1.79
N GLY A 113 12.76 3.15 1.35
CA GLY A 113 13.23 3.00 -0.04
C GLY A 113 14.73 3.27 -0.29
N ALA A 114 15.54 3.55 0.74
CA ALA A 114 16.95 3.91 0.61
C ALA A 114 17.89 3.14 1.56
N SER A 115 17.54 1.93 2.01
CA SER A 115 18.58 0.97 2.40
C SER A 115 19.18 0.39 1.12
N ALA A 116 20.42 0.82 0.87
CA ALA A 116 21.37 0.28 -0.08
C ALA A 116 21.23 -1.26 -0.19
N GLY A 117 21.24 -1.87 -1.36
CA GLY A 117 22.30 -1.63 -2.33
C GLY A 117 23.67 -1.89 -1.68
N ALA A 118 23.76 -2.80 -0.70
CA ALA A 118 25.01 -3.51 -0.51
C ALA A 118 25.27 -4.20 -1.85
N GLU A 119 26.22 -3.69 -2.62
CA GLU A 119 26.79 -4.41 -3.74
C GLU A 119 27.33 -5.72 -3.18
N VAL A 120 26.48 -6.74 -3.22
CA VAL A 120 26.87 -8.13 -3.06
C VAL A 120 27.97 -8.36 -4.09
N PRO A 121 29.16 -8.86 -3.68
CA PRO A 121 30.25 -9.11 -4.61
C PRO A 121 29.71 -9.95 -5.77
N ALA A 122 29.98 -9.51 -7.01
CA ALA A 122 29.56 -10.21 -8.21
C ALA A 122 30.02 -11.68 -8.14
N GLY A 123 29.11 -12.59 -7.82
CA GLY A 123 29.41 -14.01 -7.63
C GLY A 123 28.45 -14.79 -6.74
N SER A 124 27.77 -14.17 -5.77
CA SER A 124 26.69 -14.85 -5.02
C SER A 124 25.33 -14.36 -5.53
N ALA A 125 24.70 -15.18 -6.37
CA ALA A 125 23.36 -14.96 -6.91
C ALA A 125 22.27 -15.15 -5.84
N LEU A 126 22.40 -14.46 -4.71
CA LEU A 126 21.34 -14.42 -3.72
C LEU A 126 20.20 -13.56 -4.27
N PRO A 127 18.96 -14.05 -4.22
CA PRO A 127 17.81 -13.32 -4.74
C PRO A 127 17.62 -11.96 -4.05
N GLU A 128 17.20 -10.96 -4.83
CA GLU A 128 16.83 -9.64 -4.31
C GLU A 128 15.65 -9.78 -3.34
N GLY A 129 15.94 -9.65 -2.04
CA GLY A 129 14.97 -9.80 -0.95
C GLY A 129 15.01 -8.65 0.05
N ARG A 130 13.92 -8.45 0.78
CA ARG A 130 13.82 -7.51 1.91
C ARG A 130 13.02 -8.16 3.03
N ILE A 131 13.48 -7.99 4.27
CA ILE A 131 12.69 -8.27 5.47
C ILE A 131 12.00 -6.97 5.87
N LEU A 132 10.69 -6.96 6.00
CA LEU A 132 9.88 -5.81 6.39
C LEU A 132 9.20 -6.08 7.73
N SER A 133 9.03 -5.04 8.54
CA SER A 133 8.12 -5.09 9.68
C SER A 133 6.66 -5.07 9.23
N ALA A 134 5.75 -5.47 10.11
CA ALA A 134 4.31 -5.37 9.85
C ALA A 134 3.86 -3.93 9.53
N GLU A 135 4.51 -2.93 10.12
CA GLU A 135 4.23 -1.50 9.89
C GLU A 135 4.66 -1.05 8.49
N GLU A 136 5.85 -1.48 8.05
CA GLU A 136 6.36 -1.18 6.71
C GLU A 136 5.48 -1.81 5.63
N VAL A 137 5.02 -3.05 5.84
CA VAL A 137 4.08 -3.71 4.92
C VAL A 137 2.77 -2.95 4.84
N ARG A 138 2.21 -2.49 5.98
CA ARG A 138 0.97 -1.68 5.98
C ARG A 138 1.16 -0.38 5.18
N LEU A 139 2.28 0.30 5.35
CA LEU A 139 2.60 1.52 4.59
C LEU A 139 2.75 1.23 3.08
N GLU A 140 3.46 0.17 2.69
CA GLU A 140 3.62 -0.22 1.29
C GLU A 140 2.27 -0.60 0.65
N LEU A 141 1.42 -1.34 1.36
CA LEU A 141 0.07 -1.69 0.92
C LEU A 141 -0.78 -0.43 0.69
N PHE A 142 -0.79 0.48 1.67
CA PHE A 142 -1.54 1.73 1.59
C PHE A 142 -1.05 2.59 0.42
N GLU A 143 0.27 2.76 0.26
CA GLU A 143 0.85 3.52 -0.85
C GLU A 143 0.51 2.89 -2.21
N HIS A 144 0.56 1.56 -2.33
CA HIS A 144 0.19 0.86 -3.56
C HIS A 144 -1.27 1.08 -3.92
N CYS A 145 -2.18 0.91 -2.95
CA CYS A 145 -3.61 1.16 -3.12
C CYS A 145 -3.86 2.64 -3.51
N LEU A 146 -3.17 3.58 -2.87
CA LEU A 146 -3.26 5.00 -3.19
C LEU A 146 -2.78 5.36 -4.59
N LEU A 147 -1.79 4.66 -5.15
CA LEU A 147 -1.27 4.94 -6.49
C LEU A 147 -2.07 4.22 -7.57
N ARG A 148 -2.36 2.93 -7.37
CA ARG A 148 -2.93 2.03 -8.38
C ARG A 148 -4.45 1.91 -8.29
N GLY A 149 -5.05 2.21 -7.15
CA GLY A 149 -6.50 2.02 -6.90
C GLY A 149 -6.92 0.56 -6.89
N ARG A 150 -5.95 -0.36 -6.80
CA ARG A 150 -6.13 -1.81 -6.76
C ARG A 150 -5.17 -2.37 -5.71
N ARG A 151 -5.49 -3.54 -5.17
CA ARG A 151 -4.64 -4.24 -4.21
C ARG A 151 -3.47 -4.88 -4.96
N PRO A 152 -2.25 -4.89 -4.40
CA PRO A 152 -1.17 -5.66 -4.99
C PRO A 152 -1.50 -7.16 -4.91
N SER A 153 -0.92 -7.94 -5.82
CA SER A 153 -1.16 -9.40 -5.90
C SER A 153 -0.70 -10.16 -4.65
N TRP A 154 0.24 -9.59 -3.90
CA TRP A 154 0.78 -10.14 -2.65
C TRP A 154 0.01 -9.68 -1.40
N ALA A 155 -1.04 -8.86 -1.54
CA ALA A 155 -1.77 -8.36 -0.38
C ALA A 155 -2.44 -9.51 0.39
N PRO A 156 -2.46 -9.47 1.74
CA PRO A 156 -3.15 -10.46 2.54
C PRO A 156 -4.61 -10.62 2.09
N ARG A 157 -5.11 -11.87 2.10
CA ARG A 157 -6.48 -12.21 1.66
C ARG A 157 -7.55 -11.30 2.29
N ARG A 158 -7.34 -10.93 3.57
CA ARG A 158 -8.15 -9.94 4.29
C ARG A 158 -7.37 -8.63 4.41
N THR A 159 -7.40 -7.84 3.34
CA THR A 159 -6.90 -6.46 3.40
C THR A 159 -8.06 -5.51 3.74
N PRO A 160 -7.95 -4.68 4.80
CA PRO A 160 -8.96 -3.69 5.14
C PRO A 160 -9.20 -2.66 4.03
N GLY A 161 -10.28 -1.88 4.14
CA GLY A 161 -10.52 -0.75 3.25
C GLY A 161 -9.51 0.37 3.46
N LEU A 162 -9.45 1.34 2.54
CA LEU A 162 -8.49 2.45 2.62
C LEU A 162 -8.61 3.25 3.94
N SER A 163 -9.84 3.44 4.43
CA SER A 163 -10.12 4.13 5.69
C SER A 163 -9.56 3.37 6.89
N ASP A 164 -9.85 2.07 6.98
CA ASP A 164 -9.40 1.22 8.08
C ASP A 164 -7.88 1.10 8.09
N GLN A 165 -7.27 0.89 6.91
CA GLN A 165 -5.81 0.89 6.74
C GLN A 165 -5.20 2.21 7.23
N LEU A 166 -5.81 3.35 6.89
CA LEU A 166 -5.31 4.65 7.32
C LEU A 166 -5.34 4.76 8.84
N LEU A 167 -6.46 4.40 9.48
CA LEU A 167 -6.61 4.47 10.93
C LEU A 167 -5.59 3.58 11.65
N GLU A 168 -5.38 2.35 11.18
CA GLU A 168 -4.34 1.45 11.71
C GLU A 168 -2.92 2.03 11.58
N ILE A 169 -2.62 2.71 10.47
CA ILE A 169 -1.33 3.36 10.26
C ILE A 169 -1.17 4.58 11.18
N VAL A 170 -2.24 5.36 11.41
CA VAL A 170 -2.19 6.51 12.33
C VAL A 170 -1.84 6.07 13.75
N GLU A 171 -2.35 4.93 14.20
CA GLU A 171 -2.08 4.40 15.54
C GLU A 171 -0.67 3.84 15.70
N SER A 172 -0.06 3.33 14.62
CA SER A 172 1.25 2.69 14.67
C SER A 172 2.39 3.59 14.20
N VAL A 173 2.31 4.14 12.98
CA VAL A 173 3.40 4.92 12.35
C VAL A 173 2.87 6.17 11.65
N PRO A 174 2.39 7.18 12.40
CA PRO A 174 1.80 8.39 11.82
C PRO A 174 2.81 9.22 10.99
N GLY A 175 4.08 9.24 11.36
CA GLY A 175 5.13 9.92 10.59
C GLY A 175 5.37 9.28 9.21
N GLY A 176 5.23 7.95 9.11
CA GLY A 176 5.30 7.23 7.85
C GLY A 176 4.13 7.59 6.92
N LEU A 177 2.92 7.70 7.48
CA LEU A 177 1.75 8.16 6.74
C LEU A 177 1.94 9.58 6.19
N GLU A 178 2.40 10.51 7.04
CA GLU A 178 2.68 11.88 6.61
C GLU A 178 3.66 11.90 5.45
N ALA A 179 4.77 11.17 5.55
CA ALA A 179 5.79 11.10 4.52
C ALA A 179 5.22 10.56 3.19
N VAL A 180 4.43 9.47 3.23
CA VAL A 180 3.77 8.90 2.05
C VAL A 180 2.82 9.92 1.40
N VAL A 181 1.96 10.56 2.19
CA VAL A 181 0.95 11.50 1.66
C VAL A 181 1.61 12.76 1.11
N ARG A 182 2.65 13.30 1.75
CA ARG A 182 3.40 14.46 1.23
C ARG A 182 4.18 14.12 -0.03
N ARG A 183 4.75 12.91 -0.13
CA ARG A 183 5.47 12.43 -1.32
C ARG A 183 4.53 12.21 -2.50
N GLN A 184 3.42 11.51 -2.27
CA GLN A 184 2.50 11.09 -3.32
C GLN A 184 1.38 12.08 -3.62
N GLY A 185 1.10 13.01 -2.72
CA GLY A 185 0.06 14.02 -2.87
C GLY A 185 0.33 15.07 -3.96
N ARG A 186 1.54 15.08 -4.56
CA ARG A 186 1.80 15.79 -5.83
C ARG A 186 0.95 15.26 -6.99
N HIS A 187 0.48 14.02 -6.89
CA HIS A 187 -0.37 13.42 -7.90
C HIS A 187 -1.84 13.73 -7.58
N ARG A 188 -2.47 14.59 -8.39
CA ARG A 188 -3.88 14.98 -8.25
C ARG A 188 -4.82 13.78 -7.99
N ARG A 189 -4.60 12.66 -8.69
CA ARG A 189 -5.39 11.42 -8.54
C ARG A 189 -5.34 10.82 -7.12
N VAL A 190 -4.22 10.97 -6.41
CA VAL A 190 -4.04 10.48 -5.03
C VAL A 190 -4.92 11.30 -4.10
N LEU A 191 -4.86 12.63 -4.20
CA LEU A 191 -5.67 13.53 -3.39
C LEU A 191 -7.17 13.36 -3.65
N GLN A 192 -7.56 13.20 -4.92
CA GLN A 192 -8.95 12.92 -5.29
C GLN A 192 -9.43 11.58 -4.70
N ARG A 193 -8.57 10.56 -4.70
CA ARG A 193 -8.88 9.25 -4.11
C ARG A 193 -9.06 9.34 -2.60
N LEU A 194 -8.14 10.00 -1.90
CA LEU A 194 -8.24 10.25 -0.46
C LEU A 194 -9.55 10.98 -0.12
N ALA A 195 -9.84 12.08 -0.83
CA ALA A 195 -11.06 12.86 -0.61
C ALA A 195 -12.36 12.10 -0.95
N ALA A 196 -12.31 11.08 -1.83
CA ALA A 196 -13.50 10.36 -2.27
C ALA A 196 -13.75 9.02 -1.57
N GLN A 197 -12.72 8.39 -1.01
CA GLN A 197 -12.80 7.04 -0.45
C GLN A 197 -12.65 6.98 1.07
N LEU A 198 -12.07 8.00 1.70
CA LEU A 198 -11.94 8.02 3.15
C LEU A 198 -13.29 8.30 3.82
N SER A 199 -13.53 7.61 4.93
CA SER A 199 -14.63 7.95 5.83
C SER A 199 -14.37 9.31 6.51
N PRO A 200 -15.39 9.97 7.07
CA PRO A 200 -15.19 11.20 7.83
C PRO A 200 -14.17 11.05 8.96
N GLU A 201 -14.14 9.91 9.65
CA GLU A 201 -13.21 9.61 10.74
C GLU A 201 -11.77 9.52 10.22
N ALA A 202 -11.53 8.71 9.18
CA ALA A 202 -10.22 8.55 8.58
C ALA A 202 -9.72 9.87 7.94
N PHE A 203 -10.60 10.66 7.35
CA PHE A 203 -10.25 11.97 6.80
C PHE A 203 -9.83 12.96 7.90
N ARG A 204 -10.55 13.01 9.03
CA ARG A 204 -10.16 13.82 10.20
C ARG A 204 -8.81 13.38 10.76
N ALA A 205 -8.58 12.08 10.89
CA ALA A 205 -7.31 11.53 11.35
C ALA A 205 -6.15 11.94 10.43
N LEU A 206 -6.37 11.87 9.11
CA LEU A 206 -5.40 12.34 8.12
C LEU A 206 -5.09 13.84 8.27
N LEU A 207 -6.10 14.68 8.45
CA LEU A 207 -5.88 16.11 8.67
C LEU A 207 -5.06 16.38 9.93
N HIS A 208 -5.30 15.61 11.00
CA HIS A 208 -4.51 15.72 12.24
C HIS A 208 -3.05 15.32 12.03
N VAL A 209 -2.78 14.28 11.24
CA VAL A 209 -1.41 13.90 10.88
C VAL A 209 -0.71 14.97 10.03
N LEU A 210 -1.41 15.58 9.07
CA LEU A 210 -0.81 16.57 8.17
C LEU A 210 -0.64 17.95 8.80
N GLU A 211 -1.55 18.36 9.69
CA GLU A 211 -1.56 19.68 10.31
C GLU A 211 -2.14 19.61 11.75
N PRO A 212 -1.37 19.10 12.73
CA PRO A 212 -1.88 18.82 14.08
C PRO A 212 -2.49 20.04 14.79
N GLN A 213 -1.91 21.23 14.56
CA GLN A 213 -2.30 22.47 15.24
C GLN A 213 -3.65 23.03 14.75
N HIS A 214 -3.98 22.83 13.47
CA HIS A 214 -5.15 23.46 12.84
C HIS A 214 -6.19 22.46 12.34
N ALA A 215 -5.97 21.15 12.51
CA ALA A 215 -6.90 20.11 12.05
C ALA A 215 -8.35 20.32 12.52
N ALA A 216 -8.55 20.65 13.80
CA ALA A 216 -9.90 20.91 14.33
C ALA A 216 -10.59 22.09 13.62
N LEU A 217 -9.83 23.16 13.34
CA LEU A 217 -10.33 24.34 12.63
C LEU A 217 -10.69 24.01 11.17
N LEU A 218 -9.85 23.22 10.49
CA LEU A 218 -10.10 22.77 9.13
C LEU A 218 -11.38 21.94 9.05
N VAL A 219 -11.56 20.99 9.97
CA VAL A 219 -12.75 20.15 10.06
C VAL A 219 -14.00 21.01 10.30
N ALA A 220 -13.93 21.97 11.22
CA ALA A 220 -15.04 22.89 11.48
C ALA A 220 -15.48 23.61 10.19
N TYR A 221 -14.56 24.23 9.44
CA TYR A 221 -14.94 24.89 8.18
C TYR A 221 -15.58 23.96 7.15
N LEU A 222 -15.10 22.73 7.03
CA LEU A 222 -15.67 21.77 6.09
C LEU A 222 -17.11 21.41 6.48
N LEU A 223 -17.37 21.26 7.78
CA LEU A 223 -18.71 21.01 8.31
C LEU A 223 -19.60 22.23 8.12
N ASP A 224 -19.16 23.43 8.52
CA ASP A 224 -19.92 24.68 8.39
C ASP A 224 -20.34 24.93 6.94
N VAL A 225 -19.42 24.78 5.98
CA VAL A 225 -19.71 24.92 4.54
C VAL A 225 -20.72 23.87 4.08
N GLY A 226 -20.58 22.63 4.54
CA GLY A 226 -21.50 21.54 4.20
C GLY A 226 -22.90 21.75 4.78
N GLU A 227 -23.00 22.24 6.02
CA GLU A 227 -24.28 22.56 6.67
C GLU A 227 -24.97 23.74 5.99
N ALA A 228 -24.22 24.81 5.71
CA ALA A 228 -24.70 25.96 4.97
C ALA A 228 -25.26 25.56 3.60
N HIS A 229 -24.54 24.72 2.86
CA HIS A 229 -24.98 24.21 1.55
C HIS A 229 -26.21 23.31 1.60
N ARG A 230 -26.38 22.53 2.67
CA ARG A 230 -27.60 21.72 2.89
C ARG A 230 -28.80 22.58 3.26
N ALA A 231 -28.60 23.63 4.04
CA ALA A 231 -29.67 24.56 4.42
C ALA A 231 -30.13 25.41 3.22
N GLU A 232 -29.18 25.93 2.45
CA GLU A 232 -29.42 26.69 1.23
C GLU A 232 -28.35 26.32 0.19
N PRO A 233 -28.72 25.72 -0.97
CA PRO A 233 -27.76 25.31 -1.99
C PRO A 233 -26.89 26.50 -2.47
N LEU A 234 -25.66 26.57 -1.94
CA LEU A 234 -24.72 27.67 -2.22
C LEU A 234 -24.13 27.57 -3.63
N LEU A 235 -23.97 26.33 -4.09
CA LEU A 235 -23.33 25.98 -5.36
C LEU A 235 -24.23 25.02 -6.15
N PRO A 236 -24.13 24.94 -7.48
CA PRO A 236 -24.96 24.05 -8.28
C PRO A 236 -24.53 22.57 -8.19
N MET A 237 -24.19 22.05 -7.00
CA MET A 237 -23.69 20.68 -6.72
C MET A 237 -24.54 19.96 -5.69
N GLY A 238 -24.53 18.63 -5.75
CA GLY A 238 -24.96 17.80 -4.63
C GLY A 238 -23.93 17.74 -3.51
N ASP A 239 -24.40 17.46 -2.30
CA ASP A 239 -23.61 17.50 -1.05
C ASP A 239 -22.36 16.62 -1.11
N ARG A 240 -22.48 15.37 -1.58
CA ARG A 240 -21.34 14.44 -1.71
C ARG A 240 -20.27 14.96 -2.66
N GLU A 241 -20.66 15.69 -3.70
CA GLU A 241 -19.71 16.27 -4.64
C GLU A 241 -19.00 17.47 -4.00
N LEU A 242 -19.72 18.27 -3.20
CA LEU A 242 -19.15 19.37 -2.44
C LEU A 242 -18.14 18.85 -1.42
N GLU A 243 -18.50 17.87 -0.61
CA GLU A 243 -17.63 17.24 0.39
C GLU A 243 -16.33 16.73 -0.24
N ARG A 244 -16.42 16.01 -1.37
CA ARG A 244 -15.25 15.53 -2.13
C ARG A 244 -14.40 16.68 -2.68
N THR A 245 -15.04 17.73 -3.17
CA THR A 245 -14.34 18.90 -3.72
C THR A 245 -13.60 19.65 -2.63
N LEU A 246 -14.25 19.92 -1.51
CA LEU A 246 -13.65 20.58 -0.35
C LEU A 246 -12.51 19.74 0.24
N GLY A 247 -12.72 18.42 0.38
CA GLY A 247 -11.69 17.51 0.83
C GLY A 247 -10.46 17.51 -0.09
N PHE A 248 -10.68 17.44 -1.40
CA PHE A 248 -9.60 17.53 -2.39
C PHE A 248 -8.83 18.85 -2.31
N LEU A 249 -9.54 19.99 -2.23
CA LEU A 249 -8.92 21.31 -2.14
C LEU A 249 -8.11 21.46 -0.84
N THR A 250 -8.64 20.95 0.27
CA THR A 250 -7.98 20.95 1.58
C THR A 250 -6.69 20.16 1.53
N LEU A 251 -6.74 18.91 1.05
CA LEU A 251 -5.53 18.09 0.93
C LEU A 251 -4.52 18.69 -0.05
N SER A 252 -4.99 19.30 -1.14
CA SER A 252 -4.13 19.97 -2.11
C SER A 252 -3.40 21.16 -1.49
N PHE A 253 -4.07 21.95 -0.65
CA PHE A 253 -3.45 23.05 0.08
C PHE A 253 -2.37 22.54 1.04
N LEU A 254 -2.72 21.56 1.89
CA LEU A 254 -1.83 21.03 2.93
C LEU A 254 -0.57 20.33 2.38
N VAL A 255 -0.67 19.68 1.22
CA VAL A 255 0.49 19.01 0.60
C VAL A 255 1.40 20.00 -0.15
N THR A 256 0.84 21.11 -0.65
CA THR A 256 1.59 22.09 -1.46
C THR A 256 2.34 23.11 -0.61
N GLU A 257 1.77 23.57 0.50
CA GLU A 257 2.46 24.48 1.43
C GLU A 257 3.49 23.72 2.26
N ARG A 258 4.69 23.52 1.69
CA ARG A 258 5.84 22.96 2.40
C ARG A 258 6.47 24.03 3.30
N GLY A 259 6.40 23.83 4.61
CA GLY A 259 7.26 24.54 5.58
C GLY A 259 6.91 26.00 5.86
N SER A 260 5.84 26.57 5.29
CA SER A 260 5.26 27.81 5.83
C SER A 260 4.26 27.46 6.93
N ARG A 261 4.28 28.22 8.03
CA ARG A 261 3.21 28.13 9.05
C ARG A 261 1.86 28.27 8.35
N PHE A 262 0.94 27.33 8.62
CA PHE A 262 -0.41 27.34 8.08
C PHE A 262 -1.03 28.74 8.20
N ASN A 263 -1.49 29.31 7.08
CA ASN A 263 -2.14 30.61 7.06
C ASN A 263 -3.63 30.46 6.76
N ARG A 264 -4.47 30.70 7.77
CA ARG A 264 -5.93 30.66 7.67
C ARG A 264 -6.47 31.49 6.49
N LYS A 265 -5.94 32.70 6.25
CA LYS A 265 -6.41 33.57 5.16
C LYS A 265 -6.06 32.99 3.79
N SER A 266 -4.83 32.47 3.63
CA SER A 266 -4.40 31.79 2.41
C SER A 266 -5.24 30.54 2.14
N TYR A 267 -5.51 29.75 3.17
CA TYR A 267 -6.35 28.55 3.09
C TYR A 267 -7.76 28.89 2.59
N VAL A 268 -8.47 29.81 3.25
CA VAL A 268 -9.83 30.21 2.86
C VAL A 268 -9.85 30.78 1.45
N ARG A 269 -8.88 31.63 1.09
CA ARG A 269 -8.76 32.14 -0.28
C ARG A 269 -8.57 31.00 -1.28
N SER A 270 -7.75 30.00 -0.96
CA SER A 270 -7.51 28.85 -1.82
C SER A 270 -8.76 27.98 -2.01
N LEU A 271 -9.55 27.79 -0.93
CA LEU A 271 -10.83 27.09 -0.99
C LEU A 271 -11.82 27.79 -1.92
N VAL A 272 -12.07 29.10 -1.69
CA VAL A 272 -13.03 29.88 -2.49
C VAL A 272 -12.62 29.90 -3.96
N ALA A 273 -11.33 30.15 -4.25
CA ALA A 273 -10.82 30.12 -5.62
C ALA A 273 -10.91 28.71 -6.24
N GLY A 274 -10.69 27.66 -5.44
CA GLY A 274 -10.84 26.27 -5.86
C GLY A 274 -12.27 25.90 -6.24
N LEU A 275 -13.25 26.28 -5.41
CA LEU A 275 -14.67 26.10 -5.67
C LEU A 275 -15.10 26.88 -6.93
N GLY A 276 -14.57 28.08 -7.12
CA GLY A 276 -14.83 28.90 -8.31
C GLY A 276 -14.42 28.19 -9.58
N ARG A 277 -13.18 27.70 -9.62
CA ARG A 277 -12.67 26.91 -10.75
C ARG A 277 -13.45 25.62 -10.99
N ALA A 278 -13.91 24.96 -9.94
CA ALA A 278 -14.67 23.72 -10.08
C ALA A 278 -16.02 23.96 -10.80
N ARG A 279 -16.59 25.16 -10.68
CA ARG A 279 -17.94 25.50 -11.16
C ARG A 279 -18.03 26.62 -12.19
N GLY A 280 -16.89 27.14 -12.63
CA GLY A 280 -16.84 28.31 -13.51
C GLY A 280 -17.39 29.58 -12.85
N LEU A 281 -17.41 29.63 -11.52
CA LEU A 281 -17.87 30.79 -10.75
C LEU A 281 -16.68 31.69 -10.39
N THR A 282 -16.93 32.98 -10.38
CA THR A 282 -15.97 33.99 -9.92
C THR A 282 -15.82 33.96 -8.40
N TYR A 283 -14.71 34.49 -7.91
CA TYR A 283 -14.45 34.63 -6.47
C TYR A 283 -15.54 35.45 -5.77
N GLU A 284 -16.05 36.50 -6.43
CA GLU A 284 -17.12 37.34 -5.89
C GLU A 284 -18.46 36.63 -5.79
N GLU A 285 -18.84 35.83 -6.80
CA GLU A 285 -20.09 35.08 -6.78
C GLU A 285 -20.14 34.10 -5.61
N ILE A 286 -19.00 33.46 -5.32
CA ILE A 286 -18.89 32.55 -4.18
C ILE A 286 -18.95 33.32 -2.87
N LEU A 287 -18.21 34.42 -2.70
CA LEU A 287 -18.29 35.23 -1.49
C LEU A 287 -19.71 35.77 -1.24
N ARG A 288 -20.45 36.17 -2.29
CA ARG A 288 -21.85 36.58 -2.16
C ARG A 288 -22.74 35.41 -1.73
N ALA A 289 -22.51 34.20 -2.25
CA ALA A 289 -23.25 33.02 -1.82
C ALA A 289 -23.02 32.73 -0.32
N PHE A 290 -21.77 32.69 0.13
CA PHE A 290 -21.44 32.47 1.55
C PHE A 290 -21.93 33.63 2.44
N GLY A 291 -21.82 34.88 1.99
CA GLY A 291 -22.26 36.05 2.75
C GLY A 291 -23.78 36.09 2.98
N ARG A 292 -24.58 35.60 2.03
CA ARG A 292 -26.04 35.47 2.23
C ARG A 292 -26.39 34.48 3.33
N CYS A 293 -25.64 33.39 3.43
CA CYS A 293 -25.85 32.36 4.45
C CYS A 293 -25.51 32.87 5.86
N LEU A 294 -24.37 33.56 6.02
CA LEU A 294 -23.98 34.15 7.31
C LEU A 294 -24.99 35.19 7.81
N LEU A 295 -25.53 36.01 6.91
CA LEU A 295 -26.57 37.00 7.25
C LEU A 295 -27.94 36.38 7.54
N ALA A 296 -28.20 35.15 7.09
CA ALA A 296 -29.41 34.40 7.40
C ALA A 296 -29.31 33.72 8.78
N GLU A 297 -28.11 33.34 9.22
CA GLU A 297 -27.85 32.82 10.57
C GLU A 297 -27.94 33.90 11.65
N GLU A 298 -27.47 35.13 11.40
CA GLU A 298 -27.58 36.25 12.36
C GLU A 298 -29.02 36.76 12.59
N LYS A 299 -29.99 36.33 11.76
CA LYS A 299 -31.40 36.71 11.88
C LYS A 299 -32.27 35.64 12.56
N ARG A 300 -31.68 34.53 13.00
CA ARG A 300 -32.34 33.49 13.81
C ARG A 300 -31.96 33.63 15.28
#